data_AF-A0A9W9PDL3-F1
#
_entry.id   AF-A0A9W9PDL3-F1
#
_cell.length_a   1.000
_cell.length_b   1.000
_cell.length_c   1.000
_cell.angle_alpha   90.00
_cell.angle_beta   90.00
_cell.angle_gamma   90.00
#
_symmetry.space_group_name_H-M   'P 1'
#
loop_
_entity.id
_entity.type
_entity.pdbx_description
1 polymer ?
#
loop_
_entity_poly.entity_id
_entity_poly.type
_entity_poly.pdbx_seq_one_letter_code
_entity_poly.pdbx_strand_id
1 'polypeptide(L)'
;MAAERVITNSTSLNYPPTTMFAARSCAASTRQVLRTQAPPSFRFYVTAGSFVSAYLLYRFTKAQQESGSESWISDLIAKWTPSQETFEQRNAIHTAIMEKAAEDRHILQSEKPREFVPLRQPDMFNVAPIINNSPGSQADLSQVIAHYQRENKLAEEAQAARSKA
;
A
#
# COMPACT_ATOMS: atom_id res chain seq x y z
N MET A 1 20.41 43.32 15.56
CA MET A 1 20.62 44.42 14.61
C MET A 1 19.35 45.25 14.58
N ALA A 2 19.35 46.36 15.31
CA ALA A 2 18.23 47.28 15.42
C ALA A 2 18.43 48.41 14.41
N ALA A 3 17.42 48.71 13.60
CA ALA A 3 17.43 49.86 12.70
C ALA A 3 16.00 50.39 12.59
N GLU A 4 15.67 51.34 13.46
CA GLU A 4 14.54 52.23 13.24
C GLU A 4 15.00 53.63 13.61
N ARG A 5 15.27 54.46 12.59
CA ARG A 5 15.55 55.88 12.75
C ARG A 5 14.37 56.69 12.24
N VAL A 6 13.75 57.33 13.21
CA VAL A 6 12.89 58.51 13.16
C VAL A 6 13.56 59.64 12.36
N ILE A 7 12.79 60.43 11.59
CA ILE A 7 12.70 61.91 11.65
C ILE A 7 11.78 62.43 10.53
N THR A 8 10.92 63.35 10.95
CA THR A 8 9.77 64.00 10.33
C THR A 8 10.09 65.35 9.65
N ASN A 9 9.12 65.83 8.84
CA ASN A 9 8.77 67.26 8.58
C ASN A 9 9.75 68.12 7.76
N SER A 10 9.37 69.18 7.01
CA SER A 10 8.11 69.73 6.49
C SER A 10 8.44 70.98 5.64
N THR A 11 7.50 71.38 4.78
CA THR A 11 7.14 72.77 4.40
C THR A 11 7.95 73.65 3.42
N SER A 12 7.14 74.44 2.67
CA SER A 12 7.40 75.68 1.91
C SER A 12 7.55 75.49 0.38
N LEU A 13 7.02 76.33 -0.52
CA LEU A 13 6.17 77.53 -0.46
C LEU A 13 5.66 77.80 -1.92
N ASN A 14 4.42 78.32 -2.05
CA ASN A 14 3.91 79.29 -3.05
C ASN A 14 4.12 79.15 -4.58
N TYR A 15 3.01 79.22 -5.36
CA TYR A 15 2.66 80.25 -6.38
C TYR A 15 1.36 79.83 -7.14
N PRO A 16 0.30 80.66 -7.21
CA PRO A 16 -0.60 80.78 -8.37
C PRO A 16 -0.28 82.13 -9.10
N PRO A 17 -0.98 82.61 -10.16
CA PRO A 17 -2.14 82.10 -10.93
C PRO A 17 -1.96 82.23 -12.47
N THR A 18 -2.74 81.54 -13.32
CA THR A 18 -3.30 82.16 -14.54
C THR A 18 -4.34 81.29 -15.25
N THR A 19 -5.47 81.91 -15.52
CA THR A 19 -6.60 81.43 -16.32
C THR A 19 -6.26 81.32 -17.80
N MET A 20 -6.57 80.21 -18.45
CA MET A 20 -6.84 80.18 -19.89
C MET A 20 -8.03 79.28 -20.18
N PHE A 21 -9.13 79.91 -20.56
CA PHE A 21 -10.23 79.29 -21.29
C PHE A 21 -9.70 78.79 -22.64
N ALA A 22 -9.79 77.50 -22.90
CA ALA A 22 -9.67 76.94 -24.24
C ALA A 22 -10.94 76.15 -24.55
N ALA A 23 -11.81 76.78 -25.33
CA ALA A 23 -12.98 76.18 -25.93
C ALA A 23 -12.57 74.93 -26.74
N ARG A 24 -13.21 73.80 -26.48
CA ARG A 24 -13.20 72.66 -27.40
C ARG A 24 -14.61 72.47 -27.89
N SER A 25 -14.81 72.97 -29.11
CA SER A 25 -15.97 72.74 -29.95
C SER A 25 -16.21 71.25 -30.19
N CYS A 26 -17.48 70.93 -30.38
CA CYS A 26 -18.04 69.64 -30.69
C CYS A 26 -17.43 68.98 -31.93
N ALA A 27 -17.29 67.65 -31.89
CA ALA A 27 -17.42 66.80 -33.07
C ALA A 27 -18.04 65.47 -32.64
N ALA A 28 -19.34 65.32 -32.89
CA ALA A 28 -20.06 64.06 -32.75
C ALA A 28 -19.49 63.06 -33.77
N SER A 29 -18.75 62.07 -33.27
CA SER A 29 -18.18 60.99 -34.06
C SER A 29 -19.22 59.91 -34.30
N THR A 30 -19.91 59.98 -35.43
CA THR A 30 -20.73 58.91 -36.00
C THR A 30 -19.85 57.83 -36.61
N ARG A 31 -19.10 57.10 -35.77
CA ARG A 31 -18.36 55.89 -36.18
C ARG A 31 -18.41 54.83 -35.07
N GLN A 32 -19.59 54.25 -34.85
CA GLN A 32 -19.74 53.03 -34.06
C GLN A 32 -20.60 51.99 -34.78
N VAL A 33 -20.32 51.76 -36.08
CA VAL A 33 -20.90 50.66 -36.83
C VAL A 33 -19.78 49.90 -37.52
N LEU A 34 -18.89 49.28 -36.74
CA LEU A 34 -18.07 48.18 -37.22
C LEU A 34 -17.88 47.20 -36.05
N ARG A 35 -18.58 46.07 -36.18
CA ARG A 35 -18.61 44.93 -35.25
C ARG A 35 -17.22 44.57 -34.72
N THR A 36 -17.03 44.65 -33.41
CA THR A 36 -16.14 43.72 -32.70
C THR A 36 -17.01 42.56 -32.23
N GLN A 37 -17.19 41.56 -33.09
CA GLN A 37 -17.84 40.31 -32.67
C GLN A 37 -16.82 39.55 -31.82
N ALA A 38 -16.97 39.58 -30.50
CA ALA A 38 -16.15 38.77 -29.61
C ALA A 38 -16.30 37.29 -30.00
N PRO A 39 -15.22 36.49 -29.99
CA PRO A 39 -15.32 35.07 -30.31
C PRO A 39 -16.32 34.41 -29.37
N PRO A 40 -17.24 33.58 -29.88
CA PRO A 40 -18.21 32.92 -29.03
C PRO A 40 -17.48 32.01 -28.02
N SER A 41 -18.06 31.91 -26.82
CA SER A 41 -17.46 31.14 -25.72
C SER A 41 -17.25 29.67 -26.09
N PHE A 42 -16.29 28.98 -25.47
CA PHE A 42 -16.05 27.54 -25.65
C PHE A 42 -17.34 26.69 -25.56
N ARG A 43 -18.25 27.05 -24.64
CA ARG A 43 -19.54 26.37 -24.44
C ARG A 43 -20.43 26.41 -25.68
N PHE A 44 -20.41 27.52 -26.43
CA PHE A 44 -21.18 27.66 -27.66
C PHE A 44 -20.71 26.65 -28.72
N TYR A 45 -19.40 26.42 -28.84
CA TYR A 45 -18.88 25.42 -29.77
C TYR A 45 -19.18 24.00 -29.32
N VAL A 46 -19.16 23.73 -28.02
CA VAL A 46 -19.55 22.42 -27.47
C VAL A 46 -21.02 22.11 -27.77
N THR A 47 -21.92 23.08 -27.56
CA THR A 47 -23.35 22.86 -27.86
C THR A 47 -23.59 22.74 -29.35
N ALA A 48 -23.02 23.63 -30.18
CA ALA A 48 -23.14 23.54 -31.63
C ALA A 48 -22.60 22.20 -32.17
N GLY A 49 -21.44 21.76 -31.68
CA GLY A 49 -20.87 20.46 -32.00
C GLY A 49 -21.76 19.30 -31.57
N SER A 50 -22.33 19.36 -30.36
CA SER A 50 -23.27 18.33 -29.88
C SER A 50 -24.53 18.25 -30.74
N PHE A 51 -25.10 19.38 -31.17
CA PHE A 51 -26.28 19.40 -32.04
C PHE A 51 -25.97 18.81 -33.41
N VAL A 52 -24.84 19.18 -34.02
CA VAL A 52 -24.41 18.64 -35.31
C VAL A 52 -24.14 17.14 -35.19
N SER A 53 -23.44 16.71 -34.14
CA SER A 53 -23.15 15.29 -33.89
C SER A 53 -24.43 14.48 -33.68
N ALA A 54 -25.39 15.00 -32.90
CA ALA A 54 -26.67 14.34 -32.68
C ALA A 54 -27.50 14.24 -33.97
N TYR A 55 -27.46 15.27 -34.82
CA TYR A 55 -28.16 15.26 -36.11
C TYR A 55 -27.55 14.24 -37.09
N LEU A 56 -26.22 14.19 -37.16
CA LEU A 56 -25.51 13.19 -37.97
C LEU A 56 -25.79 11.78 -37.47
N LEU A 57 -25.73 11.56 -36.16
CA LEU A 57 -26.06 10.28 -35.56
C LEU A 57 -27.50 9.88 -35.88
N TYR A 58 -28.47 10.80 -35.77
CA TYR A 58 -29.88 10.56 -36.12
C TYR A 58 -30.07 10.18 -37.59
N ARG A 59 -29.41 10.88 -38.51
CA ARG A 59 -29.48 10.56 -39.95
C ARG A 59 -28.87 9.18 -40.23
N PHE A 60 -27.76 8.87 -39.58
CA PHE A 60 -27.06 7.61 -39.76
C PHE A 60 -27.86 6.42 -39.18
N THR A 61 -28.45 6.58 -38.00
CA THR A 61 -29.31 5.56 -37.39
C THR A 61 -30.59 5.36 -38.18
N LYS A 62 -31.21 6.42 -38.71
CA LYS A 62 -32.42 6.29 -39.54
C LYS A 62 -32.13 5.56 -40.86
N ALA A 63 -31.00 5.86 -41.50
CA ALA A 63 -30.57 5.16 -42.72
C ALA A 63 -30.30 3.66 -42.47
N GLN A 64 -29.70 3.31 -41.32
CA GLN A 64 -29.47 1.93 -40.90
C GLN A 64 -30.77 1.19 -40.53
N GLN A 65 -31.72 1.88 -39.90
CA GLN A 65 -33.02 1.30 -39.54
C GLN A 65 -33.83 0.91 -40.79
N GLU A 66 -33.74 1.69 -41.86
CA GLU A 66 -34.45 1.46 -43.12
C GLU A 66 -33.80 0.33 -43.95
N SER A 67 -32.50 0.07 -43.80
CA SER A 67 -31.80 -1.00 -44.51
C SER A 67 -31.94 -2.39 -43.87
N GLY A 68 -32.48 -2.48 -42.65
CA GLY A 68 -32.73 -3.75 -41.94
C GLY A 68 -31.48 -4.58 -41.64
N SER A 69 -30.29 -4.06 -41.95
CA SER A 69 -28.99 -4.68 -41.74
C SER A 69 -28.48 -4.33 -40.35
N GLU A 70 -27.86 -5.28 -39.64
CA GLU A 70 -27.10 -4.97 -38.43
C GLU A 70 -26.07 -3.87 -38.75
N SER A 71 -26.11 -2.79 -37.98
CA SER A 71 -25.27 -1.63 -38.27
C SER A 71 -23.80 -1.99 -38.10
N TRP A 72 -22.92 -1.48 -38.97
CA TRP A 72 -21.45 -1.64 -38.84
C TRP A 72 -20.92 -1.19 -37.46
N ILE A 73 -21.62 -0.28 -36.78
CA ILE A 73 -21.34 0.16 -35.42
C ILE A 73 -21.62 -0.98 -34.41
N SER A 74 -22.71 -1.74 -34.61
CA SER A 74 -23.01 -2.95 -33.85
C SER A 74 -21.92 -4.00 -34.03
N ASP A 75 -21.43 -4.21 -35.26
CA ASP A 75 -20.34 -5.14 -35.54
C ASP A 75 -19.03 -4.71 -34.84
N LEU A 76 -18.74 -3.41 -34.83
CA LEU A 76 -17.61 -2.84 -34.10
C LEU A 76 -17.75 -3.05 -32.59
N ILE A 77 -18.94 -2.81 -32.04
CA ILE A 77 -19.21 -3.04 -30.62
C ILE A 77 -19.09 -4.53 -30.31
N ALA A 78 -19.67 -5.41 -31.12
CA ALA A 78 -19.60 -6.87 -30.96
C ALA A 78 -18.15 -7.39 -31.05
N LYS A 79 -17.29 -6.75 -31.85
CA LYS A 79 -15.86 -7.13 -31.94
C LYS A 79 -15.07 -6.81 -30.67
N TRP A 80 -15.47 -5.78 -29.92
CA TRP A 80 -14.77 -5.33 -28.72
C TRP A 80 -15.45 -5.73 -27.41
N THR A 81 -16.76 -6.02 -27.45
CA THR A 81 -17.51 -6.51 -26.30
C THR A 81 -17.31 -8.03 -26.20
N PRO A 82 -16.80 -8.53 -25.05
CA PRO A 82 -16.65 -9.97 -24.85
C PRO A 82 -18.01 -10.68 -24.99
N SER A 83 -18.02 -11.84 -25.65
CA SER A 83 -19.25 -12.63 -25.81
C SER A 83 -19.77 -13.09 -24.46
N GLN A 84 -21.09 -13.28 -24.37
CA GLN A 84 -21.74 -13.77 -23.15
C GLN A 84 -21.19 -15.13 -22.70
N GLU A 85 -20.81 -15.98 -23.64
CA GLU A 85 -20.11 -17.25 -23.39
C GLU A 85 -18.83 -17.07 -22.56
N THR A 86 -18.02 -16.04 -22.82
CA THR A 86 -16.81 -15.79 -22.03
C THR A 86 -17.12 -15.38 -20.59
N PHE A 87 -18.24 -14.68 -20.37
CA PHE A 87 -18.70 -14.35 -19.02
C PHE A 87 -19.21 -15.59 -18.29
N GLU A 88 -19.96 -16.46 -18.97
CA GLU A 88 -20.44 -17.73 -18.43
C GLU A 88 -19.27 -18.65 -18.07
N GLN A 89 -18.27 -18.78 -18.95
CA GLN A 89 -17.07 -19.57 -18.70
C GLN A 89 -16.28 -19.03 -17.50
N ARG A 90 -16.11 -17.71 -17.40
CA ARG A 90 -15.42 -17.09 -16.25
C ARG A 90 -16.18 -17.33 -14.95
N ASN A 91 -17.51 -17.21 -14.97
CA ASN A 91 -18.34 -17.48 -13.80
C ASN A 91 -18.26 -18.96 -13.38
N ALA A 92 -18.24 -19.88 -14.34
CA ALA A 92 -18.05 -21.31 -14.07
C ALA A 92 -16.68 -21.60 -13.44
N ILE A 93 -15.61 -20.96 -13.95
CA ILE A 93 -14.26 -21.12 -13.36
C ILE A 93 -14.22 -20.53 -11.95
N HIS A 94 -14.78 -19.34 -11.73
CA HIS A 94 -14.80 -18.69 -10.41
C HIS A 94 -15.54 -19.52 -9.36
N THR A 95 -16.69 -20.09 -9.74
CA THR A 95 -17.47 -20.96 -8.85
C THR A 95 -16.72 -22.25 -8.53
N ALA A 96 -16.12 -22.91 -9.52
CA ALA A 96 -15.30 -24.11 -9.30
C ALA A 96 -14.08 -23.84 -8.40
N ILE A 97 -13.40 -22.69 -8.57
CA ILE A 97 -12.28 -22.30 -7.70
C ILE A 97 -12.78 -22.05 -6.27
N MET A 98 -13.92 -21.38 -6.11
CA MET A 98 -14.49 -21.11 -4.79
C MET A 98 -14.88 -22.40 -4.07
N GLU A 99 -15.48 -23.36 -4.77
CA GLU A 99 -15.81 -24.68 -4.22
C GLU A 99 -14.56 -25.43 -3.77
N LYS A 100 -13.51 -25.44 -4.60
CA LYS A 100 -12.23 -26.08 -4.23
C LYS A 100 -11.56 -25.40 -3.04
N ALA A 101 -11.60 -24.06 -2.98
CA ALA A 101 -11.05 -23.31 -1.86
C ALA A 101 -11.85 -23.52 -0.56
N ALA A 102 -13.17 -23.70 -0.65
CA ALA A 102 -14.02 -24.03 0.49
C ALA A 102 -13.72 -25.44 1.02
N GLU A 103 -13.52 -26.41 0.12
CA GLU A 103 -13.10 -27.78 0.47
C GLU A 103 -11.74 -27.78 1.20
N ASP A 104 -10.75 -27.07 0.67
CA ASP A 104 -9.43 -26.96 1.29
C ASP A 104 -9.51 -26.29 2.67
N ARG A 105 -10.26 -25.19 2.77
CA ARG A 105 -10.52 -24.54 4.07
C ARG A 105 -11.18 -25.51 5.06
N HIS A 106 -12.13 -26.33 4.63
CA HIS A 106 -12.78 -27.28 5.50
C HIS A 106 -11.77 -28.30 6.07
N ILE A 107 -10.89 -28.83 5.23
CA ILE A 107 -9.83 -29.76 5.68
C ILE A 107 -8.90 -29.07 6.67
N LEU A 108 -8.39 -27.88 6.32
CA LEU A 108 -7.45 -27.13 7.18
C LEU A 108 -8.06 -26.65 8.50
N GLN A 109 -9.36 -26.37 8.52
CA GLN A 109 -10.07 -25.99 9.74
C GLN A 109 -10.41 -27.19 10.62
N SER A 110 -10.63 -28.36 10.02
CA SER A 110 -10.91 -29.60 10.77
C SER A 110 -9.65 -30.21 11.40
N GLU A 111 -8.46 -29.89 10.91
CA GLU A 111 -7.20 -30.35 11.49
C GLU A 111 -6.95 -29.62 12.82
N LYS A 112 -7.01 -30.38 13.93
CA LYS A 112 -6.66 -29.86 15.26
C LYS A 112 -5.21 -29.32 15.22
N PRO A 113 -4.90 -28.22 15.92
CA PRO A 113 -3.51 -27.75 16.03
C PRO A 113 -2.58 -28.90 16.43
N ARG A 114 -1.49 -29.09 15.67
CA ARG A 114 -0.54 -30.18 15.92
C ARG A 114 -0.02 -30.07 17.35
N GLU A 115 -0.25 -31.12 18.14
CA GLU A 115 0.16 -31.17 19.56
C GLU A 115 1.68 -31.29 19.72
N PHE A 116 2.41 -31.56 18.62
CA PHE A 116 3.86 -31.69 18.59
C PHE A 116 4.51 -30.59 17.74
N VAL A 117 5.62 -30.03 18.25
CA VAL A 117 6.48 -29.11 17.49
C VAL A 117 7.36 -29.94 16.55
N PRO A 118 7.34 -29.70 15.22
CA PRO A 118 8.20 -30.42 14.30
C PRO A 118 9.66 -30.00 14.51
N LEU A 119 10.46 -30.88 15.09
CA LEU A 119 11.90 -30.72 15.22
C LEU A 119 12.56 -31.22 13.94
N ARG A 120 13.59 -30.53 13.42
CA ARG A 120 14.32 -30.99 12.22
C ARG A 120 14.96 -32.36 12.42
N GLN A 121 15.29 -32.72 13.67
CA GLN A 121 15.92 -33.97 14.05
C GLN A 121 15.32 -34.44 15.39
N PRO A 122 14.17 -35.14 15.38
CA PRO A 122 13.52 -35.60 16.61
C PRO A 122 14.37 -36.65 17.35
N ASP A 123 15.17 -37.41 16.63
CA ASP A 123 15.96 -38.51 17.17
C ASP A 123 17.09 -38.05 18.10
N MET A 124 17.56 -36.81 17.95
CA MET A 124 18.68 -36.27 18.73
C MET A 124 18.30 -35.98 20.19
N PHE A 125 17.01 -35.86 20.51
CA PHE A 125 16.55 -35.64 21.89
C PHE A 125 16.70 -36.87 22.79
N ASN A 126 16.81 -38.07 22.20
CA ASN A 126 17.00 -39.32 22.95
C ASN A 126 18.46 -39.81 22.91
N VAL A 127 19.37 -39.08 22.26
CA VAL A 127 20.79 -39.42 22.26
C VAL A 127 21.38 -38.89 23.57
N ALA A 128 21.54 -39.79 24.54
CA ALA A 128 22.35 -39.50 25.72
C ALA A 128 23.75 -39.07 25.25
N PRO A 129 24.37 -38.06 25.87
CA PRO A 129 25.71 -37.63 25.48
C PRO A 129 26.66 -38.82 25.64
N ILE A 130 27.23 -39.28 24.52
CA ILE A 130 28.37 -40.20 24.50
C ILE A 130 29.59 -39.37 24.89
N ILE A 131 29.64 -38.92 26.15
CA ILE A 131 30.87 -38.35 26.70
C ILE A 131 31.87 -39.50 26.80
N ASN A 132 32.80 -39.54 25.84
CA ASN A 132 33.96 -40.41 25.86
C ASN A 132 34.89 -39.91 26.96
N ASN A 133 34.58 -40.26 28.21
CA ASN A 133 35.48 -39.98 29.33
C ASN A 133 36.72 -40.84 29.11
N SER A 134 37.87 -40.20 28.83
CA SER A 134 39.14 -40.92 28.80
C SER A 134 39.31 -41.66 30.13
N PRO A 135 39.76 -42.92 30.14
CA PRO A 135 40.20 -43.58 31.36
C PRO A 135 41.19 -42.66 32.07
N GLY A 136 40.87 -42.25 33.32
CA GLY A 136 41.65 -41.27 34.08
C GLY A 136 41.14 -39.81 34.06
N SER A 137 40.07 -39.48 33.36
CA SER A 137 39.44 -38.13 33.38
C SER A 137 38.61 -37.85 34.65
N GLN A 138 38.48 -38.83 35.54
CA GLN A 138 37.80 -38.64 36.82
C GLN A 138 38.71 -37.85 37.76
N ALA A 139 38.12 -37.03 38.64
CA ALA A 139 38.89 -36.29 39.65
C ALA A 139 39.72 -37.26 40.51
N ASP A 140 40.93 -36.86 40.90
CA ASP A 140 41.76 -37.66 41.80
C ASP A 140 41.11 -37.73 43.19
N LEU A 141 40.67 -38.94 43.57
CA LEU A 141 40.03 -39.22 44.85
C LEU A 141 41.02 -39.70 45.93
N SER A 142 42.33 -39.69 45.65
CA SER A 142 43.38 -40.17 46.57
C SER A 142 43.28 -39.55 47.96
N GLN A 143 42.98 -38.26 48.05
CA GLN A 143 42.83 -37.53 49.32
C GLN A 143 41.62 -38.01 50.13
N VAL A 144 40.49 -38.27 49.46
CA VAL A 144 39.27 -38.78 50.10
C VAL A 144 39.49 -40.21 50.61
N ILE A 145 40.16 -41.04 49.81
CA ILE A 145 40.55 -42.40 50.20
C ILE A 145 41.46 -42.35 51.44
N ALA A 146 42.47 -41.49 51.44
CA ALA A 146 43.39 -41.34 52.56
C ALA A 146 42.67 -40.85 53.84
N HIS A 147 41.67 -39.98 53.71
CA HIS A 147 40.85 -39.52 54.83
C HIS A 147 40.11 -40.70 55.50
N TYR A 148 39.32 -41.45 54.73
CA TYR A 148 38.52 -42.54 55.27
C TYR A 148 39.37 -43.73 55.75
N GLN A 149 40.50 -44.00 55.11
CA GLN A 149 41.44 -45.00 55.61
C GLN A 149 41.98 -44.62 57.00
N ARG A 150 42.22 -43.33 57.25
CA ARG A 150 42.66 -42.85 58.57
C ARG A 150 41.55 -43.02 59.60
N GLU A 151 40.31 -42.63 59.26
CA GLU A 151 39.17 -42.80 60.16
C GLU A 151 38.92 -44.26 60.53
N ASN A 152 38.99 -45.17 59.56
CA ASN A 152 38.80 -46.60 59.81
C ASN A 152 39.87 -47.17 60.76
N LYS A 153 41.15 -46.79 60.57
CA LYS A 153 42.23 -47.22 61.48
C LYS A 153 42.01 -46.73 62.90
N LEU A 154 41.61 -45.47 63.08
CA LEU A 154 41.31 -44.92 64.40
C LEU A 154 40.13 -45.65 65.06
N ALA A 155 39.11 -46.01 64.28
CA ALA A 155 37.97 -46.76 64.79
C ALA A 155 38.35 -48.19 65.19
N GLU A 156 39.20 -48.87 64.42
CA GLU A 156 39.73 -50.21 64.74
C GLU A 156 40.59 -50.18 66.00
N GLU A 157 41.48 -49.20 66.14
CA GLU A 157 42.31 -49.01 67.34
C GLU A 157 41.44 -48.74 68.58
N ALA A 158 40.41 -47.91 68.45
CA ALA A 158 39.47 -47.65 69.54
C ALA A 158 38.69 -48.91 69.96
N GLN A 159 38.29 -49.75 69.00
CA GLN A 159 37.65 -51.04 69.28
C GLN A 159 38.63 -52.02 69.95
N ALA A 160 39.86 -52.11 69.46
CA ALA A 160 40.89 -52.96 70.04
C ALA A 160 41.32 -52.51 71.45
N ALA A 161 41.29 -51.21 71.74
CA ALA A 161 41.54 -50.69 73.08
C ALA A 161 40.38 -51.04 74.03
N ARG A 162 39.13 -50.98 73.55
CA ARG A 162 37.94 -51.39 74.34
C ARG A 162 37.91 -52.89 74.62
N SER A 163 38.40 -53.74 73.73
CA SER A 163 38.41 -55.19 73.94
C SER A 163 39.57 -55.70 74.80
N LYS A 164 40.59 -54.87 75.05
CA LYS A 164 41.76 -55.18 75.87
C LYS A 164 41.69 -54.61 77.30
N ALA A 165 40.71 -53.77 77.59
CA ALA A 165 40.39 -53.27 78.94
C ALA A 165 39.40 -54.21 79.63
#